data_AF-A0A961YKB7-F1
#
_entry.id   AF-A0A961YKB7-F1
#
_cell.length_a   1.000
_cell.length_b   1.000
_cell.length_c   1.000
_cell.angle_alpha   90.00
_cell.angle_beta   90.00
_cell.angle_gamma   90.00
#
_symmetry.space_group_name_H-M   'P 1'
#
loop_
_entity.id
_entity.type
_entity.pdbx_description
1 polymer ?
#
loop_
_entity_poly.entity_id
_entity_poly.type
_entity_poly.pdbx_seq_one_letter_code
_entity_poly.pdbx_strand_id
1 'polypeptide(L)' 'MTASQTPLLDTVPLPEDLRKLEPSQLQQLADELRQETISAVSVTGGHLGAGLGVVEL' A
#
# COMPACT_ATOMS: atom_id res chain seq x y z
N MET A 1 -14.71 -11.93 13.84
CA MET A 1 -13.35 -11.88 13.28
C MET A 1 -13.39 -10.84 12.18
N THR A 2 -12.83 -9.66 12.41
CA THR A 2 -12.84 -8.57 11.42
C THR A 2 -11.78 -8.87 10.37
N ALA A 3 -12.18 -9.04 9.12
CA ALA A 3 -11.24 -9.12 8.01
C ALA A 3 -10.46 -7.79 7.93
N SER A 4 -9.14 -7.86 7.75
CA SER A 4 -8.32 -6.67 7.56
C SER A 4 -8.69 -5.98 6.24
N GLN A 5 -8.57 -4.64 6.20
CA GLN A 5 -8.79 -3.87 4.98
C GLN A 5 -7.60 -4.01 4.00
N THR A 6 -6.45 -4.43 4.48
CA THR A 6 -5.20 -4.56 3.70
C THR A 6 -4.57 -5.96 3.88
N PRO A 7 -5.29 -7.03 3.52
CA PRO A 7 -4.88 -8.40 3.84
C PRO A 7 -3.57 -8.86 3.19
N LEU A 8 -3.16 -8.27 2.06
CA LEU A 8 -1.84 -8.55 1.49
C LEU A 8 -0.76 -7.68 2.12
N LEU A 9 -1.02 -6.38 2.30
CA LEU A 9 -0.04 -5.48 2.90
C LEU A 9 0.36 -5.93 4.32
N ASP A 10 -0.58 -6.45 5.08
CA ASP A 10 -0.35 -6.99 6.43
C ASP A 10 0.62 -8.18 6.45
N THR A 11 0.84 -8.84 5.30
CA THR A 11 1.76 -9.98 5.15
C THR A 11 3.14 -9.59 4.65
N VAL A 12 3.38 -8.31 4.34
CA VAL A 12 4.63 -7.77 3.78
C VAL A 12 5.24 -6.70 4.72
N PRO A 13 5.75 -7.08 5.90
CA PRO A 13 6.38 -6.14 6.82
C PRO A 13 7.74 -5.62 6.32
N LEU A 14 8.41 -6.36 5.42
CA LEU A 14 9.72 -5.99 4.89
C LEU A 14 9.74 -6.04 3.35
N PRO A 15 10.58 -5.22 2.66
CA PRO A 15 10.68 -5.25 1.20
C PRO A 15 11.10 -6.59 0.61
N GLU A 16 11.80 -7.44 1.37
CA GLU A 16 12.17 -8.78 0.94
C GLU A 16 10.97 -9.73 0.81
N ASP A 17 9.88 -9.47 1.54
CA ASP A 17 8.67 -10.27 1.50
C ASP A 17 7.90 -10.12 0.19
N LEU A 18 8.12 -9.01 -0.54
CA LEU A 18 7.59 -8.81 -1.90
C LEU A 18 8.00 -9.93 -2.85
N ARG A 19 9.20 -10.50 -2.67
CA ARG A 19 9.71 -11.58 -3.51
C ARG A 19 9.02 -12.92 -3.25
N LYS A 20 8.27 -13.04 -2.16
CA LYS A 20 7.52 -14.24 -1.78
C LYS A 20 6.10 -14.24 -2.35
N LEU A 21 5.66 -13.12 -2.93
CA LEU A 21 4.34 -12.98 -3.54
C LEU A 21 4.37 -13.42 -5.00
N GLU A 22 3.24 -13.97 -5.44
CA GLU A 22 3.01 -14.23 -6.85
C GLU A 22 2.87 -12.90 -7.62
N PRO A 23 3.32 -12.83 -8.88
CA PRO A 23 3.20 -11.60 -9.68
C PRO A 23 1.77 -11.06 -9.78
N SER A 24 0.76 -11.94 -9.74
CA SER A 24 -0.66 -11.56 -9.75
C SER A 24 -1.12 -10.83 -8.48
N GLN A 25 -0.43 -11.03 -7.35
CA GLN A 25 -0.75 -10.40 -6.06
C GLN A 25 -0.15 -8.99 -5.95
N LEU A 26 0.87 -8.67 -6.75
CA LEU A 26 1.58 -7.38 -6.69
C LEU A 26 0.65 -6.19 -7.00
N GLN A 27 -0.29 -6.36 -7.93
CA GLN A 27 -1.27 -5.31 -8.25
C GLN A 27 -2.14 -4.98 -7.04
N GLN A 28 -2.70 -6.00 -6.39
CA GLN A 28 -3.54 -5.82 -5.21
C GLN A 28 -2.73 -5.21 -4.05
N LEU A 29 -1.50 -5.66 -3.82
CA LEU A 29 -0.62 -5.08 -2.81
C LEU A 29 -0.35 -3.59 -3.07
N ALA A 30 -0.08 -3.21 -4.32
CA ALA A 30 0.14 -1.82 -4.68
C ALA A 30 -1.11 -0.95 -4.43
N ASP A 31 -2.29 -1.49 -4.70
CA ASP A 31 -3.55 -0.80 -4.44
C ASP A 31 -3.82 -0.62 -2.94
N GLU A 32 -3.57 -1.65 -2.13
CA GLU A 32 -3.66 -1.58 -0.66
C GLU A 32 -2.67 -0.57 -0.08
N LEU A 33 -1.40 -0.60 -0.51
CA LEU A 33 -0.37 0.34 -0.07
C LEU A 33 -0.72 1.79 -0.43
N ARG A 34 -1.25 2.02 -1.63
CA ARG A 34 -1.68 3.36 -2.06
C ARG A 34 -2.81 3.88 -1.19
N GLN A 35 -3.82 3.05 -0.92
CA GLN A 35 -4.95 3.43 -0.06
C GLN A 35 -4.50 3.75 1.36
N GLU A 36 -3.63 2.93 1.94
CA GLU A 36 -3.10 3.16 3.29
C GLU A 36 -2.27 4.45 3.35
N THR A 37 -1.44 4.69 2.33
CA THR A 37 -0.66 5.93 2.21
C THR A 37 -1.58 7.14 2.13
N ILE A 38 -2.61 7.11 1.28
CA ILE A 38 -3.60 8.19 1.14
C ILE A 38 -4.33 8.41 2.48
N SER A 39 -4.76 7.35 3.13
CA SER A 39 -5.45 7.40 4.43
C SER A 39 -4.56 8.06 5.50
N ALA A 40 -3.32 7.59 5.65
CA ALA A 40 -2.36 8.11 6.61
C ALA A 40 -2.06 9.61 6.41
N VAL A 41 -1.94 10.06 5.15
CA VAL A 41 -1.68 11.48 4.86
C VAL A 41 -2.94 12.35 4.92
N SER A 42 -4.12 11.78 4.70
CA SER A 42 -5.42 12.47 4.74
C SER A 42 -5.76 12.98 6.14
N VAL A 43 -5.41 12.22 7.19
CA VAL A 43 -5.66 12.59 8.60
C VAL A 43 -4.87 13.84 9.03
N THR A 44 -3.77 14.16 8.33
CA THR A 44 -2.85 15.25 8.73
C THR A 44 -3.13 16.60 8.06
N GLY A 45 -4.08 16.67 7.11
CA GLY A 45 -4.54 17.95 6.55
C GLY A 45 -3.45 18.84 5.93
N GLY A 46 -2.99 18.50 4.72
CA GLY A 46 -2.46 19.50 3.78
C GLY A 46 -1.07 19.23 3.20
N HIS A 47 -1.02 19.12 1.87
CA HIS A 47 0.16 19.21 0.99
C HIS A 47 1.02 17.95 0.77
N LEU A 48 0.39 16.80 0.51
CA LEU A 48 1.06 15.64 -0.11
C LEU A 48 0.55 15.33 -1.53
N GLY A 49 0.04 16.34 -2.24
CA GLY A 49 -0.16 16.28 -3.70
C GLY A 49 1.13 16.08 -4.50
N ALA A 50 2.31 16.07 -3.86
CA ALA A 50 3.61 15.89 -4.49
C ALA A 50 4.09 14.42 -4.55
N GLY A 51 3.47 13.48 -3.82
CA GLY A 51 3.95 12.08 -3.72
C GLY A 51 3.20 11.06 -4.58
N LEU A 52 1.99 11.40 -5.08
CA LEU A 52 1.14 10.45 -5.82
C LEU A 52 1.67 10.12 -7.23
N GLY A 53 2.64 10.86 -7.75
CA GLY A 53 3.26 10.59 -9.07
C GLY A 53 4.44 9.61 -9.06
N VAL A 54 4.78 9.00 -7.91
CA VAL A 54 5.96 8.10 -7.77
C VAL A 54 5.56 6.63 -7.60
N VAL A 55 4.27 6.30 -7.63
CA VAL A 55 3.80 4.90 -7.59
C VAL A 55 3.73 4.29 -9.01
N GLU A 56 4.08 5.05 -10.05
CA GLU A 56 3.99 4.68 -11.47
C GLU A 56 5.34 4.68 -12.22
N LEU A 57 6.47 4.67 -11.49
CA LEU A 57 7.82 4.52 -12.07
C LEU A 57 8.42 3.16 -11.77
#